data_AF-I3T128-F1
#
_entry.id   AF-I3T128-F1
#
_cell.length_a   1.000
_cell.length_b   1.000
_cell.length_c   1.000
_cell.angle_alpha   90.00
_cell.angle_beta   90.00
_cell.angle_gamma   90.00
#
_symmetry.space_group_name_H-M   'P 1'
#
loop_
_entity.id
_entity.type
_entity.pdbx_description
1 polymer ?
#
loop_
_entity_poly.entity_id
_entity_poly.type
_entity_poly.pdbx_seq_one_letter_code
_entity_poly.pdbx_strand_id
1 'polypeptide(L)'
;MTPDAERLYFEELRVRNEMEGFLVLKLRKLLMMSMEKRILLEKIAHLMTDLGLPLDFRDTICRRYPQYFKVVATEGGPALELTHWDPELAVSAAELSAEEKRARELEELNLIIDRPPKFNRVKLPKGLNLSKGETRKLMQFRDLDFISPYSDFSMLRFGSREKEKHSCGVVHEILSLTLEKRTLVDHLTHFREEFRFPERLRGMLIRHPDMFYVSLKGDTDSVFLRERLSRFSVDRERTDCY
;
A
#
# COMPACT_ATOMS: atom_id res chain seq x y z
N MET A 1 -25.48 27.05 -24.92
CA MET A 1 -25.55 26.25 -23.68
C MET A 1 -26.03 27.17 -22.55
N THR A 2 -26.67 26.65 -21.51
CA THR A 2 -27.04 27.47 -20.35
C THR A 2 -25.80 27.73 -19.49
N PRO A 3 -25.67 28.89 -18.82
CA PRO A 3 -24.53 29.20 -17.95
C PRO A 3 -24.30 28.17 -16.84
N ASP A 4 -25.36 27.49 -16.40
CA ASP A 4 -25.28 26.42 -15.40
C ASP A 4 -24.73 25.11 -15.98
N ALA A 5 -25.03 24.80 -17.24
CA ALA A 5 -24.46 23.65 -17.93
C ALA A 5 -22.96 23.84 -18.21
N GLU A 6 -22.52 25.06 -18.53
CA GLU A 6 -21.09 25.36 -18.70
C GLU A 6 -20.33 25.26 -17.37
N ARG A 7 -20.89 25.78 -16.27
CA ARG A 7 -20.29 25.65 -14.94
C ARG A 7 -20.14 24.19 -14.51
N LEU A 8 -21.19 23.39 -14.65
CA LEU A 8 -21.15 21.96 -14.35
C LEU A 8 -20.12 21.23 -15.21
N TYR A 9 -20.04 21.56 -16.50
CA TYR A 9 -19.04 20.98 -17.41
C TYR A 9 -17.60 21.28 -16.97
N PHE A 10 -17.29 22.52 -16.62
CA PHE A 10 -15.94 22.88 -16.15
C PHE A 10 -15.60 22.26 -14.80
N GLU A 11 -16.58 22.14 -13.89
CA GLU A 11 -16.38 21.47 -12.61
C GLU A 11 -16.09 19.97 -12.80
N GLU A 12 -16.87 19.30 -13.65
CA GLU A 12 -16.65 17.90 -14.00
C GLU A 12 -15.27 17.70 -14.63
N LEU A 13 -14.86 18.60 -15.53
CA LEU A 13 -13.54 18.56 -16.16
C LEU A 13 -12.40 18.70 -15.15
N ARG A 14 -12.55 19.61 -14.17
CA ARG A 14 -11.55 19.82 -13.12
C ARG A 14 -11.42 18.59 -12.23
N VAL A 15 -12.54 18.06 -11.75
CA VAL A 15 -12.56 16.86 -10.90
C VAL A 15 -11.95 15.67 -11.65
N ARG A 16 -12.28 15.51 -12.93
CA ARG A 16 -11.71 14.45 -13.77
C ARG A 16 -10.20 14.58 -13.93
N ASN A 17 -9.68 15.79 -14.16
CA ASN A 17 -8.24 16.03 -14.28
C ASN A 17 -7.51 15.78 -12.96
N GLU A 18 -8.07 16.20 -11.83
CA GLU A 18 -7.51 15.93 -10.50
C GLU A 18 -7.46 14.42 -10.23
N MET A 19 -8.57 13.71 -10.49
CA MET A 19 -8.65 12.26 -10.37
C MET A 19 -7.59 11.56 -11.23
N GLU A 20 -7.43 11.98 -12.49
CA GLU A 20 -6.43 11.42 -13.38
C GLU A 20 -4.99 11.63 -12.84
N GLY A 21 -4.70 12.82 -12.30
CA GLY A 21 -3.43 13.08 -11.62
C GLY A 21 -3.15 12.09 -10.49
N PHE A 22 -4.14 11.79 -9.64
CA PHE A 22 -3.99 10.77 -8.60
C PHE A 22 -3.75 9.37 -9.16
N LEU A 23 -4.40 8.99 -10.25
CA LEU A 23 -4.21 7.69 -10.88
C LEU A 23 -2.80 7.54 -11.48
N VAL A 24 -2.29 8.59 -12.12
CA VAL A 24 -0.91 8.67 -12.61
C VAL A 24 0.08 8.51 -11.45
N LEU A 25 -0.13 9.22 -10.34
CA LEU A 25 0.71 9.11 -9.15
C LEU A 25 0.72 7.69 -8.58
N LYS A 26 -0.45 7.04 -8.47
CA LYS A 26 -0.56 5.64 -8.00
C LYS A 26 0.23 4.68 -8.89
N LEU A 27 0.09 4.80 -10.22
CA LEU A 27 0.82 3.96 -11.17
C LEU A 27 2.32 4.21 -11.10
N ARG A 28 2.75 5.48 -11.02
CA ARG A 28 4.18 5.82 -10.84
C ARG A 28 4.73 5.18 -9.58
N LYS A 29 4.07 5.35 -8.43
CA LYS A 29 4.47 4.71 -7.16
C LYS A 29 4.53 3.18 -7.26
N LEU A 30 3.54 2.54 -7.88
CA LEU A 30 3.52 1.10 -8.09
C LEU A 30 4.74 0.61 -8.89
N LEU A 31 5.04 1.27 -10.01
CA LEU A 31 6.21 0.95 -10.83
C LEU A 31 7.51 1.25 -10.07
N MET A 32 7.56 2.35 -9.32
CA MET A 32 8.72 2.75 -8.53
C MET A 32 9.08 1.71 -7.46
N MET A 33 8.13 0.95 -6.93
CA MET A 33 8.43 -0.14 -5.99
C MET A 33 8.96 -1.41 -6.66
N SER A 34 8.76 -1.57 -7.97
CA SER A 34 9.22 -2.78 -8.68
C SER A 34 10.73 -2.78 -8.88
N MET A 35 11.32 -3.97 -9.00
CA MET A 35 12.76 -4.15 -9.17
C MET A 35 13.26 -3.51 -10.47
N GLU A 36 12.60 -3.82 -11.58
CA GLU A 36 12.99 -3.34 -12.93
C GLU A 36 12.28 -2.05 -13.34
N LYS A 37 11.52 -1.42 -12.43
CA LYS A 37 10.65 -0.26 -12.72
C LYS A 37 9.65 -0.54 -13.86
N ARG A 38 9.30 -1.82 -14.00
CA ARG A 38 8.52 -2.38 -15.10
C ARG A 38 7.59 -3.46 -14.58
N ILE A 39 6.36 -3.46 -15.05
CA ILE A 39 5.34 -4.45 -14.68
C ILE A 39 4.48 -4.78 -15.91
N LEU A 40 4.12 -6.05 -16.09
CA LEU A 40 3.20 -6.48 -17.15
C LEU A 40 1.85 -5.75 -17.03
N LEU A 41 1.31 -5.28 -18.16
CA LEU A 41 0.01 -4.60 -18.19
C LEU A 41 -1.16 -5.51 -17.77
N GLU A 42 -1.02 -6.82 -17.96
CA GLU A 42 -1.98 -7.82 -17.50
C GLU A 42 -1.97 -7.94 -15.98
N LYS A 43 -0.78 -7.98 -15.36
CA LYS A 43 -0.65 -7.98 -13.89
C LYS A 43 -1.27 -6.73 -13.27
N ILE A 44 -1.00 -5.54 -13.83
CA ILE A 44 -1.63 -4.28 -13.38
C ILE A 44 -3.16 -4.34 -13.51
N ALA A 45 -3.68 -5.01 -14.55
CA ALA A 45 -5.12 -5.12 -14.77
C ALA A 45 -5.84 -5.86 -13.61
N HIS A 46 -5.18 -6.81 -12.93
CA HIS A 46 -5.75 -7.46 -11.75
C HIS A 46 -5.98 -6.50 -10.57
N LEU A 47 -5.15 -5.46 -10.44
CA LEU A 47 -5.31 -4.41 -9.41
C LEU A 47 -6.09 -3.19 -9.89
N MET A 48 -6.56 -3.18 -11.14
CA MET A 48 -7.16 -1.99 -11.76
C MET A 48 -8.36 -1.47 -10.98
N THR A 49 -9.30 -2.35 -10.62
CA THR A 49 -10.48 -2.00 -9.84
C THR A 49 -10.10 -1.52 -8.43
N ASP A 50 -9.13 -2.20 -7.79
CA ASP A 50 -8.66 -1.84 -6.44
C ASP A 50 -7.99 -0.44 -6.43
N LEU A 51 -7.27 -0.09 -7.49
CA LEU A 51 -6.58 1.20 -7.65
C LEU A 51 -7.53 2.33 -8.12
N GLY A 52 -8.69 1.98 -8.68
CA GLY A 52 -9.63 2.92 -9.29
C GLY A 52 -9.26 3.33 -10.72
N LEU A 53 -8.49 2.51 -11.42
CA LEU A 53 -8.08 2.76 -12.80
C LEU A 53 -9.23 2.51 -13.79
N PRO A 54 -9.33 3.29 -14.88
CA PRO A 54 -10.34 3.05 -15.90
C PRO A 54 -10.01 1.78 -16.71
N LEU A 55 -11.04 1.13 -17.26
CA LEU A 55 -10.90 -0.11 -18.06
C LEU A 55 -9.94 0.06 -19.26
N ASP A 56 -9.90 1.27 -19.81
CA ASP A 56 -9.07 1.67 -20.93
C ASP A 56 -7.78 2.41 -20.50
N PHE A 57 -7.30 2.23 -19.25
CA PHE A 57 -6.13 2.96 -18.73
C PHE A 57 -4.88 2.83 -19.62
N ARG A 58 -4.76 1.73 -20.35
CA ARG A 58 -3.69 1.49 -21.32
C ARG A 58 -3.69 2.53 -22.44
N ASP A 59 -4.88 2.92 -22.88
CA ASP A 59 -5.08 3.82 -24.01
C ASP A 59 -5.32 5.26 -23.60
N THR A 60 -5.79 5.47 -22.38
CA THR A 60 -5.99 6.80 -21.79
C THR A 60 -4.75 7.26 -21.04
N ILE A 61 -4.46 6.66 -19.89
CA ILE A 61 -3.39 7.12 -18.99
C ILE A 61 -2.01 6.85 -19.60
N CYS A 62 -1.72 5.62 -20.04
CA CYS A 62 -0.37 5.31 -20.51
C CYS A 62 0.02 6.09 -21.78
N ARG A 63 -0.94 6.39 -22.68
CA ARG A 63 -0.67 7.20 -23.88
C ARG A 63 -0.64 8.70 -23.61
N ARG A 64 -1.45 9.21 -22.67
CA ARG A 64 -1.53 10.65 -22.34
C ARG A 64 -0.34 11.14 -21.53
N TYR A 65 0.35 10.24 -20.82
CA TYR A 65 1.50 10.57 -19.98
C TYR A 65 2.80 9.88 -20.43
N PRO A 66 3.27 10.10 -21.68
CA PRO A 66 4.48 9.46 -22.20
C PRO A 66 5.76 9.91 -21.48
N GLN A 67 5.72 11.04 -20.78
CA GLN A 67 6.81 11.52 -19.93
C GLN A 67 7.04 10.64 -18.69
N TYR A 68 6.02 9.87 -18.27
CA TYR A 68 6.09 8.97 -17.10
C TYR A 68 6.05 7.50 -17.48
N PHE A 69 5.37 7.15 -18.56
CA PHE A 69 5.09 5.77 -18.92
C PHE A 69 5.52 5.44 -20.34
N LYS A 70 6.12 4.26 -20.50
CA LYS A 70 6.44 3.68 -21.79
C LYS A 70 5.94 2.24 -21.84
N VAL A 71 5.23 1.88 -22.90
CA VAL A 71 4.82 0.49 -23.13
C VAL A 71 5.91 -0.21 -23.94
N VAL A 72 6.41 -1.32 -23.41
CA VAL A 72 7.54 -2.09 -23.96
C VAL A 72 7.17 -3.57 -24.06
N ALA A 73 7.50 -4.21 -25.16
CA ALA A 73 7.30 -5.65 -25.33
C ALA A 73 8.27 -6.45 -24.44
N THR A 74 7.74 -7.39 -23.64
CA THR A 74 8.53 -8.45 -22.96
C THR A 74 8.23 -9.79 -23.63
N GLU A 75 9.00 -10.81 -23.26
CA GLU A 75 8.67 -12.21 -23.54
C GLU A 75 7.30 -12.61 -22.99
N GLY A 76 6.87 -12.04 -21.86
CA GLY A 76 5.55 -12.27 -21.24
C GLY A 76 4.43 -11.34 -21.70
N GLY A 77 4.65 -10.54 -22.75
CA GLY A 77 3.66 -9.59 -23.28
C GLY A 77 3.98 -8.11 -23.01
N PRO A 78 3.04 -7.19 -23.28
CA PRO A 78 3.29 -5.76 -23.14
C PRO A 78 3.37 -5.36 -21.66
N ALA A 79 4.42 -4.62 -21.31
CA ALA A 79 4.68 -4.14 -19.97
C ALA A 79 4.73 -2.62 -19.94
N LEU A 80 4.34 -2.06 -18.80
CA LEU A 80 4.48 -0.64 -18.50
C LEU A 80 5.80 -0.42 -17.78
N GLU A 81 6.64 0.44 -18.35
CA GLU A 81 7.93 0.86 -17.80
C GLU A 81 7.85 2.33 -17.37
N LEU A 82 8.46 2.62 -16.22
CA LEU A 82 8.61 3.97 -15.71
C LEU A 82 9.78 4.66 -16.42
N THR A 83 9.52 5.77 -17.10
CA THR A 83 10.55 6.53 -17.82
C THR A 83 11.31 7.51 -16.93
N HIS A 84 10.66 8.01 -15.88
CA HIS A 84 11.22 9.02 -14.99
C HIS A 84 10.96 8.67 -13.52
N TRP A 85 12.04 8.46 -12.77
CA TRP A 85 12.02 8.32 -11.33
C TRP A 85 11.92 9.69 -10.66
N ASP A 86 11.04 9.80 -9.67
CA ASP A 86 10.76 11.05 -8.98
C ASP A 86 10.99 10.89 -7.47
N PRO A 87 12.06 11.49 -6.93
CA PRO A 87 12.41 11.38 -5.52
C PRO A 87 11.32 11.95 -4.59
N GLU A 88 10.51 12.91 -5.04
CA GLU A 88 9.45 13.50 -4.22
C GLU A 88 8.32 12.49 -3.95
N LEU A 89 8.15 11.52 -4.85
CA LEU A 89 7.19 10.42 -4.68
C LEU A 89 7.76 9.26 -3.86
N ALA A 90 9.06 9.22 -3.61
CA ALA A 90 9.75 8.11 -2.94
C ALA A 90 9.59 8.12 -1.41
N VAL A 91 8.46 8.62 -0.91
CA VAL A 91 8.06 8.58 0.50
C VAL A 91 6.85 7.66 0.65
N SER A 92 6.98 6.64 1.48
CA SER A 92 5.92 5.67 1.73
C SER A 92 4.86 6.19 2.70
N ALA A 93 3.65 5.64 2.59
CA ALA A 93 2.54 5.89 3.51
C ALA A 93 2.91 5.54 4.96
N ALA A 94 3.77 4.54 5.17
CA ALA A 94 4.29 4.17 6.48
C ALA A 94 5.23 5.24 7.06
N GLU A 95 6.06 5.87 6.23
CA GLU A 95 6.93 6.97 6.65
C GLU A 95 6.11 8.22 7.00
N LEU A 96 5.15 8.57 6.14
CA LEU A 96 4.23 9.69 6.38
C LEU A 96 3.42 9.50 7.67
N SER A 97 2.86 8.30 7.89
CA SER A 97 2.09 8.03 9.11
C SER A 97 2.95 8.06 10.37
N ALA A 98 4.21 7.63 10.29
CA ALA A 98 5.16 7.72 11.39
C ALA A 98 5.57 9.17 11.69
N GLU A 99 5.73 10.00 10.68
CA GLU A 99 5.98 11.44 10.83
C GLU A 99 4.79 12.18 11.45
N GLU A 100 3.57 11.97 10.93
CA GLU A 100 2.35 12.54 11.51
C GLU A 100 2.19 12.14 12.98
N LYS A 101 2.48 10.88 13.31
CA LYS A 101 2.40 10.38 14.68
C LYS A 101 3.43 11.07 15.58
N ARG A 102 4.66 11.25 15.12
CA ARG A 102 5.70 11.97 15.86
C ARG A 102 5.32 13.44 16.06
N ALA A 103 4.76 14.09 15.05
CA ALA A 103 4.29 15.48 15.15
C ALA A 103 3.18 15.62 16.20
N ARG A 104 2.18 14.74 16.19
CA ARG A 104 1.12 14.71 17.22
C ARG A 104 1.67 14.43 18.61
N GLU A 105 2.58 13.47 18.74
CA GLU A 105 3.23 13.18 20.02
C GLU A 105 4.03 14.39 20.54
N LEU A 106 4.69 15.14 19.67
CA LEU A 106 5.40 16.37 20.04
C LEU A 106 4.45 17.50 20.44
N GLU A 107 3.33 17.67 19.72
CA GLU A 107 2.25 18.60 20.10
C GLU A 107 1.64 18.24 21.46
N GLU A 108 1.44 16.95 21.74
CA GLU A 108 0.96 16.46 23.04
C GLU A 108 2.01 16.61 24.15
N LEU A 109 3.30 16.41 23.85
CA LEU A 109 4.41 16.59 24.80
C LEU A 109 4.62 18.05 25.18
N ASN A 110 4.30 19.00 24.28
CA ASN A 110 4.24 20.43 24.61
C ASN A 110 3.19 20.73 25.70
N LEU A 111 2.31 19.78 26.05
CA LEU A 111 1.27 19.97 27.05
C LEU A 111 1.49 19.32 28.41
N ILE A 112 2.42 18.37 28.65
CA ILE A 112 2.84 17.88 30.01
C ILE A 112 3.88 16.74 29.86
N ILE A 113 5.09 16.95 30.41
CA ILE A 113 6.15 15.97 30.78
C ILE A 113 7.00 15.36 29.63
N ASP A 114 8.28 15.76 29.62
CA ASP A 114 9.38 15.15 28.88
C ASP A 114 9.72 13.76 29.44
N ARG A 115 9.03 12.73 28.95
CA ARG A 115 9.35 11.32 29.26
C ARG A 115 9.39 10.52 27.96
N PRO A 116 10.55 9.95 27.58
CA PRO A 116 10.59 9.02 26.46
C PRO A 116 9.62 7.85 26.77
N PRO A 117 8.72 7.47 25.84
CA PRO A 117 7.75 6.41 26.08
C PRO A 117 8.50 5.10 26.38
N LYS A 118 8.55 4.73 27.66
CA LYS A 118 9.38 3.63 28.19
C LYS A 118 8.97 2.23 27.72
N PHE A 119 7.93 2.09 26.90
CA PHE A 119 7.45 0.80 26.45
C PHE A 119 6.97 0.89 25.00
N ASN A 120 7.71 0.26 24.07
CA ASN A 120 7.25 -0.04 22.72
C ASN A 120 6.11 -1.08 22.81
N ARG A 121 4.94 -0.67 23.32
CA ARG A 121 3.78 -1.56 23.44
C ARG A 121 3.28 -1.84 22.03
N VAL A 122 3.22 -3.13 21.68
CA VAL A 122 2.48 -3.56 20.50
C VAL A 122 1.02 -3.25 20.77
N LYS A 123 0.47 -2.24 20.09
CA LYS A 123 -0.96 -1.93 20.12
C LYS A 123 -1.67 -3.01 19.31
N LEU A 124 -1.87 -4.16 19.93
CA LEU A 124 -2.68 -5.21 19.34
C LEU A 124 -4.16 -4.77 19.35
N PRO A 125 -4.92 -5.10 18.30
CA PRO A 125 -6.36 -4.86 18.27
C PRO A 125 -7.05 -5.52 19.47
N LYS A 126 -8.15 -4.91 19.93
CA LYS A 126 -9.00 -5.47 20.98
C LYS A 126 -9.43 -6.90 20.59
N GLY A 127 -9.21 -7.88 21.47
CA GLY A 127 -9.57 -9.29 21.25
C GLY A 127 -8.47 -10.17 20.63
N LEU A 128 -7.35 -9.61 20.16
CA LEU A 128 -6.21 -10.42 19.70
C LEU A 128 -5.22 -10.68 20.84
N ASN A 129 -5.28 -11.88 21.40
CA ASN A 129 -4.34 -12.34 22.43
C ASN A 129 -3.22 -13.16 21.78
N LEU A 130 -2.07 -12.53 21.58
CA LEU A 130 -0.87 -13.24 21.14
C LEU A 130 -0.14 -13.87 22.32
N SER A 131 0.51 -15.01 22.09
CA SER A 131 1.41 -15.60 23.07
C SER A 131 2.55 -14.62 23.41
N LYS A 132 3.14 -14.75 24.61
CA LYS A 132 4.32 -13.98 25.01
C LYS A 132 5.46 -14.12 23.99
N GLY A 133 5.61 -15.29 23.39
CA GLY A 133 6.63 -15.55 22.36
C GLY A 133 6.35 -14.82 21.04
N GLU A 134 5.10 -14.80 20.59
CA GLU A 134 4.68 -14.11 19.36
C GLU A 134 4.78 -12.59 19.53
N THR A 135 4.35 -12.08 20.68
CA THR A 135 4.49 -10.66 21.04
C THR A 135 5.96 -10.23 21.02
N ARG A 136 6.87 -11.06 21.57
CA ARG A 136 8.32 -10.78 21.53
C ARG A 136 8.86 -10.77 20.10
N LYS A 137 8.44 -11.70 19.25
CA LYS A 137 8.84 -11.73 17.83
C LYS A 137 8.39 -10.47 17.09
N LEU A 138 7.16 -10.01 17.33
CA LEU A 138 6.65 -8.77 16.75
C LEU A 138 7.42 -7.54 17.23
N MET A 139 7.74 -7.46 18.53
CA MET A 139 8.58 -6.37 19.07
C MET A 139 9.94 -6.35 18.38
N GLN A 140 10.63 -7.49 18.32
CA GLN A 140 11.92 -7.59 17.61
C GLN A 140 11.82 -7.19 16.14
N PHE A 141 10.71 -7.54 15.46
CA PHE A 141 10.48 -7.16 14.08
C PHE A 141 10.22 -5.66 13.91
N ARG A 142 9.51 -5.04 14.86
CA ARG A 142 9.28 -3.59 14.89
C ARG A 142 10.55 -2.81 15.14
N ASP A 143 11.45 -3.33 15.97
CA ASP A 143 12.74 -2.72 16.28
C ASP A 143 13.75 -2.80 15.12
N LEU A 144 13.46 -3.59 14.06
CA LEU A 144 14.25 -3.54 12.83
C LEU A 144 14.06 -2.22 12.10
N ASP A 145 15.16 -1.70 11.57
CA ASP A 145 15.17 -0.51 10.74
C ASP A 145 14.17 -0.64 9.59
N PHE A 146 13.41 0.44 9.37
CA PHE A 146 12.46 0.50 8.27
C PHE A 146 13.24 0.67 6.96
N ILE A 147 12.98 -0.23 6.01
CA ILE A 147 13.54 -0.17 4.67
C ILE A 147 12.43 0.31 3.74
N SER A 148 12.63 1.49 3.14
CA SER A 148 11.61 2.10 2.27
C SER A 148 11.30 1.19 1.07
N PRO A 149 10.02 1.02 0.68
CA PRO A 149 9.63 0.31 -0.53
C PRO A 149 10.25 0.85 -1.82
N TYR A 150 10.70 2.11 -1.79
CA TYR A 150 11.31 2.81 -2.92
C TYR A 150 12.84 2.71 -2.95
N SER A 151 13.45 2.16 -1.90
CA SER A 151 14.91 1.97 -1.83
C SER A 151 15.36 0.73 -2.61
N ASP A 152 16.64 0.68 -3.01
CA ASP A 152 17.17 -0.50 -3.69
C ASP A 152 17.22 -1.71 -2.74
N PHE A 153 16.50 -2.76 -3.12
CA PHE A 153 16.40 -4.01 -2.37
C PHE A 153 17.09 -5.20 -3.07
N SER A 154 17.88 -4.95 -4.10
CA SER A 154 18.63 -5.97 -4.85
C SER A 154 19.49 -6.85 -3.93
N MET A 155 20.15 -6.23 -2.94
CA MET A 155 21.06 -6.84 -1.97
C MET A 155 20.35 -7.61 -0.85
N LEU A 156 19.02 -7.46 -0.70
CA LEU A 156 18.28 -8.13 0.36
C LEU A 156 18.15 -9.63 0.06
N ARG A 157 18.65 -10.46 1.00
CA ARG A 157 18.60 -11.91 0.87
C ARG A 157 17.18 -12.42 1.08
N PHE A 158 16.74 -13.35 0.23
CA PHE A 158 15.46 -14.03 0.42
C PHE A 158 15.39 -14.75 1.77
N GLY A 159 14.25 -14.66 2.45
CA GLY A 159 14.03 -15.27 3.78
C GLY A 159 14.69 -14.55 4.96
N SER A 160 15.45 -13.47 4.71
CA SER A 160 15.97 -12.60 5.78
C SER A 160 14.84 -11.80 6.44
N ARG A 161 15.04 -11.38 7.70
CA ARG A 161 14.04 -10.56 8.41
C ARG A 161 13.93 -9.17 7.78
N GLU A 162 15.03 -8.65 7.25
CA GLU A 162 15.14 -7.40 6.52
C GLU A 162 14.30 -7.44 5.23
N LYS A 163 14.40 -8.52 4.44
CA LYS A 163 13.55 -8.68 3.26
C LYS A 163 12.08 -8.86 3.61
N GLU A 164 11.77 -9.55 4.71
CA GLU A 164 10.40 -9.65 5.21
C GLU A 164 9.86 -8.27 5.60
N LYS A 165 10.67 -7.46 6.31
CA LYS A 165 10.35 -6.06 6.67
C LYS A 165 10.08 -5.19 5.45
N HIS A 166 10.97 -5.21 4.46
CA HIS A 166 10.77 -4.54 3.19
C HIS A 166 9.48 -5.01 2.49
N SER A 167 9.22 -6.33 2.44
CA SER A 167 8.04 -6.88 1.78
C SER A 167 6.74 -6.44 2.46
N CYS A 168 6.71 -6.37 3.80
CA CYS A 168 5.61 -5.77 4.54
C CYS A 168 5.44 -4.29 4.20
N GLY A 169 6.53 -3.54 4.04
CA GLY A 169 6.49 -2.15 3.58
C GLY A 169 5.86 -2.00 2.19
N VAL A 170 6.26 -2.84 1.23
CA VAL A 170 5.68 -2.82 -0.13
C VAL A 170 4.19 -3.15 -0.11
N VAL A 171 3.77 -4.18 0.63
CA VAL A 171 2.33 -4.50 0.74
C VAL A 171 1.56 -3.36 1.42
N HIS A 172 2.12 -2.75 2.46
CA HIS A 172 1.53 -1.59 3.13
C HIS A 172 1.32 -0.44 2.14
N GLU A 173 2.31 -0.14 1.31
CA GLU A 173 2.22 0.90 0.31
C GLU A 173 1.19 0.55 -0.77
N ILE A 174 1.22 -0.66 -1.34
CA ILE A 174 0.23 -1.11 -2.34
C ILE A 174 -1.19 -0.96 -1.79
N LEU A 175 -1.44 -1.45 -0.57
CA LEU A 175 -2.74 -1.30 0.08
C LEU A 175 -3.09 0.16 0.31
N SER A 176 -2.12 1.02 0.63
CA SER A 176 -2.37 2.45 0.79
C SER A 176 -2.74 3.16 -0.52
N LEU A 177 -2.34 2.61 -1.67
CA LEU A 177 -2.74 3.09 -3.00
C LEU A 177 -4.16 2.63 -3.40
N THR A 178 -4.68 1.53 -2.83
CA THR A 178 -6.03 1.05 -3.15
C THR A 178 -7.12 1.91 -2.49
N LEU A 179 -8.29 1.98 -3.14
CA LEU A 179 -9.41 2.81 -2.69
C LEU A 179 -9.92 2.40 -1.29
N GLU A 180 -10.04 1.09 -1.08
CA GLU A 180 -10.60 0.52 0.14
C GLU A 180 -9.53 0.04 1.14
N LYS A 181 -8.24 0.32 0.86
CA LYS A 181 -7.09 -0.20 1.62
C LYS A 181 -7.09 -1.72 1.82
N ARG A 182 -7.61 -2.42 0.81
CA ARG A 182 -7.67 -3.88 0.72
C ARG A 182 -7.37 -4.36 -0.69
N THR A 183 -7.04 -5.63 -0.81
CA THR A 183 -6.98 -6.37 -2.09
C THR A 183 -7.05 -7.87 -1.81
N LEU A 184 -7.13 -8.70 -2.87
CA LEU A 184 -7.01 -10.15 -2.76
C LEU A 184 -5.54 -10.53 -2.57
N VAL A 185 -5.28 -11.54 -1.74
CA VAL A 185 -3.92 -12.06 -1.55
C VAL A 185 -3.38 -12.60 -2.87
N ASP A 186 -4.22 -13.20 -3.70
CA ASP A 186 -3.86 -13.70 -5.03
C ASP A 186 -3.44 -12.59 -5.99
N HIS A 187 -4.06 -11.40 -5.91
CA HIS A 187 -3.60 -10.27 -6.70
C HIS A 187 -2.15 -9.90 -6.35
N LEU A 188 -1.78 -9.95 -5.07
CA LEU A 188 -0.40 -9.67 -4.64
C LEU A 188 0.58 -10.78 -5.03
N THR A 189 0.16 -12.05 -5.05
CA THR A 189 1.05 -13.17 -5.44
C THR A 189 1.44 -13.10 -6.91
N HIS A 190 0.62 -12.53 -7.79
CA HIS A 190 0.98 -12.29 -9.19
C HIS A 190 2.18 -11.35 -9.38
N PHE A 191 2.46 -10.47 -8.41
CA PHE A 191 3.62 -9.56 -8.44
C PHE A 191 4.84 -10.11 -7.70
N ARG A 192 4.93 -11.44 -7.52
CA ARG A 192 6.02 -12.08 -6.78
C ARG A 192 7.39 -11.73 -7.35
N GLU A 193 7.52 -11.68 -8.66
CA GLU A 193 8.79 -11.40 -9.35
C GLU A 193 9.17 -9.94 -9.23
N GLU A 194 8.23 -9.03 -9.50
CA GLU A 194 8.43 -7.58 -9.53
C GLU A 194 8.86 -7.02 -8.17
N PHE A 195 8.27 -7.51 -7.07
CA PHE A 195 8.58 -7.04 -5.72
C PHE A 195 9.47 -7.99 -4.91
N ARG A 196 9.83 -9.14 -5.51
CA ARG A 196 10.55 -10.25 -4.86
C ARG A 196 9.86 -10.70 -3.56
N PHE A 197 8.54 -10.94 -3.63
CA PHE A 197 7.78 -11.42 -2.48
C PHE A 197 8.18 -12.84 -2.07
N PRO A 198 8.00 -13.20 -0.77
CA PRO A 198 8.21 -14.57 -0.34
C PRO A 198 7.17 -15.51 -0.95
N GLU A 199 7.55 -16.76 -1.17
CA GLU A 199 6.67 -17.81 -1.69
C GLU A 199 5.38 -17.97 -0.88
N ARG A 200 5.50 -17.90 0.46
CA ARG A 200 4.37 -17.98 1.39
C ARG A 200 3.92 -16.57 1.78
N LEU A 201 3.50 -15.76 0.81
CA LEU A 201 3.04 -14.38 1.04
C LEU A 201 1.90 -14.33 2.05
N ARG A 202 0.86 -15.16 1.89
CA ARG A 202 -0.23 -15.31 2.86
C ARG A 202 0.28 -15.54 4.29
N GLY A 203 1.24 -16.46 4.43
CA GLY A 203 1.86 -16.77 5.72
C GLY A 203 2.63 -15.60 6.31
N MET A 204 3.25 -14.76 5.48
CA MET A 204 3.88 -13.51 5.91
C MET A 204 2.82 -12.54 6.46
N LEU A 205 1.72 -12.32 5.74
CA LEU A 205 0.65 -11.41 6.15
C LEU A 205 0.04 -11.81 7.51
N ILE A 206 -0.18 -13.10 7.73
CA ILE A 206 -0.73 -13.63 8.99
C ILE A 206 0.25 -13.45 10.16
N ARG A 207 1.57 -13.50 9.92
CA ARG A 207 2.60 -13.28 10.96
C ARG A 207 2.65 -11.84 11.48
N HIS A 208 2.12 -10.87 10.74
CA HIS A 208 2.12 -9.45 11.09
C HIS A 208 0.70 -8.92 11.31
N PRO A 209 -0.02 -9.44 12.34
CA PRO A 209 -1.39 -9.06 12.62
C PRO A 209 -1.52 -7.66 13.26
N ASP A 210 -0.41 -6.96 13.51
CA ASP A 210 -0.37 -5.56 13.88
C ASP A 210 -0.53 -4.64 12.65
N MET A 211 -0.02 -5.05 11.49
CA MET A 211 -0.10 -4.29 10.23
C MET A 211 -1.30 -4.73 9.37
N PHE A 212 -1.54 -6.04 9.26
CA PHE A 212 -2.48 -6.61 8.31
C PHE A 212 -3.61 -7.38 8.99
N TYR A 213 -4.76 -7.37 8.36
CA TYR A 213 -5.87 -8.27 8.68
C TYR A 213 -6.16 -9.11 7.44
N VAL A 214 -6.08 -10.44 7.57
CA VAL A 214 -6.40 -11.37 6.50
C VAL A 214 -7.76 -12.00 6.81
N SER A 215 -8.70 -11.85 5.89
CA SER A 215 -10.03 -12.44 5.96
C SER A 215 -10.16 -13.52 4.92
N LEU A 216 -10.59 -14.71 5.33
CA LEU A 216 -10.99 -15.77 4.41
C LEU A 216 -12.49 -15.65 4.14
N LYS A 217 -12.89 -15.50 2.87
CA LYS A 217 -14.29 -15.55 2.45
C LYS A 217 -14.41 -16.63 1.37
N GLY A 218 -15.01 -17.77 1.73
CA GLY A 218 -14.97 -18.96 0.88
C GLY A 218 -13.52 -19.39 0.66
N ASP A 219 -13.11 -19.56 -0.60
CA ASP A 219 -11.73 -19.88 -0.99
C ASP A 219 -10.87 -18.65 -1.32
N THR A 220 -11.41 -17.45 -1.15
CA THR A 220 -10.69 -16.20 -1.45
C THR A 220 -10.15 -15.55 -0.18
N ASP A 221 -8.83 -15.37 -0.11
CA ASP A 221 -8.18 -14.60 0.94
C ASP A 221 -8.12 -13.11 0.54
N SER A 222 -8.69 -12.24 1.37
CA SER A 222 -8.57 -10.78 1.26
C SER A 222 -7.67 -10.24 2.36
N VAL A 223 -6.80 -9.29 2.04
CA VAL A 223 -5.96 -8.59 3.01
C VAL A 223 -6.35 -7.13 3.12
N PHE A 224 -6.38 -6.62 4.35
CA PHE A 224 -6.77 -5.26 4.71
C PHE A 224 -5.66 -4.60 5.53
N LEU A 225 -5.46 -3.30 5.31
CA LEU A 225 -4.56 -2.50 6.13
C LEU A 225 -5.23 -2.07 7.45
N ARG A 226 -4.59 -2.34 8.58
CA ARG A 226 -5.21 -2.12 9.91
C ARG A 226 -5.28 -0.68 10.37
N GLU A 227 -4.43 0.20 9.87
CA GLU A 227 -4.36 1.61 10.30
C GLU A 227 -5.69 2.36 10.16
N ARG A 228 -6.61 1.88 9.30
CA ARG A 228 -7.99 2.41 9.19
C ARG A 228 -9.04 1.52 9.85
N LEU A 229 -8.77 0.24 10.12
CA LEU A 229 -9.76 -0.66 10.70
C LEU A 229 -10.15 -0.24 12.12
N SER A 230 -9.22 0.36 12.88
CA SER A 230 -9.50 0.92 14.21
C SER A 230 -10.50 2.08 14.20
N ARG A 231 -10.80 2.68 13.04
CA ARG A 231 -11.91 3.64 12.90
C ARG A 231 -13.24 2.97 12.59
N PHE A 232 -13.24 1.79 11.98
CA PHE A 232 -14.47 1.03 11.66
C PHE A 232 -14.96 0.15 12.81
N SER A 233 -14.12 -0.14 13.80
CA SER A 233 -14.52 -0.87 15.01
C SER A 233 -15.46 -0.08 15.93
N VAL A 234 -15.81 1.17 15.60
CA VAL A 234 -16.81 1.97 16.34
C VAL A 234 -18.22 1.79 15.74
N ASP A 235 -18.36 1.33 14.49
CA ASP A 235 -19.67 1.24 13.82
C ASP A 235 -20.19 -0.19 13.59
N ARG A 236 -19.42 -1.24 13.94
CA ARG A 236 -19.86 -2.65 13.80
C ARG A 236 -20.24 -3.36 15.09
N GLU A 237 -20.44 -2.63 16.20
CA GLU A 237 -21.12 -3.20 17.38
C GLU A 237 -22.65 -3.22 17.25
N ARG A 238 -23.20 -2.89 16.06
CA ARG A 238 -24.62 -3.02 15.73
C ARG A 238 -24.84 -3.66 14.36
N THR A 239 -24.43 -4.91 14.18
CA THR A 239 -25.18 -5.86 13.33
C THR A 239 -24.66 -7.28 13.56
N ASP A 240 -25.46 -7.97 14.37
CA ASP A 240 -25.83 -9.38 14.29
C ASP A 240 -24.84 -10.45 14.75
N CYS A 241 -25.05 -10.80 16.03
CA CYS A 241 -25.10 -12.17 16.51
C CYS A 241 -26.16 -12.99 15.73
N TYR A 242 -25.88 -14.31 15.65
CA TYR A 242 -26.65 -15.44 15.09
C TYR A 242 -26.34 -15.84 13.65
#